data_AF-A0A953H8U0-F1
#
_entry.id   AF-A0A953H8U0-F1
#
_cell.length_a   1.000
_cell.length_b   1.000
_cell.length_c   1.000
_cell.angle_alpha   90.00
_cell.angle_beta   90.00
_cell.angle_gamma   90.00
#
_symmetry.space_group_name_H-M   'P 1'
#
loop_
_entity.id
_entity.type
_entity.pdbx_description
1 polymer ?
#
loop_
_entity_poly.entity_id
_entity_poly.type
_entity_poly.pdbx_seq_one_letter_code
_entity_poly.pdbx_strand_id
1 'polypeptide(L)' 'MATAEDLLHARNCPKINFQIRTSNKDVIEFYKCIGYSVDDVFSMGKRLEEDGA' A
#
# COMPACT_ATOMS: atom_id res chain seq x y z
N MET A 1 11.27 7.68 4.73
CA MET A 1 10.63 6.36 4.51
C MET A 1 11.45 5.20 5.08
N ALA A 2 12.76 5.34 5.29
CA ALA A 2 13.62 4.27 5.78
C ALA A 2 13.17 3.55 7.07
N THR A 3 12.57 4.26 8.05
CA THR A 3 12.23 3.64 9.35
C THR A 3 11.15 2.55 9.26
N ALA A 4 10.18 2.71 8.36
CA ALA A 4 9.11 1.73 8.21
C ALA A 4 9.63 0.44 7.53
N GLU A 5 10.46 0.60 6.51
CA GLU A 5 11.10 -0.51 5.79
C GLU A 5 12.07 -1.27 6.69
N ASP A 6 12.86 -0.57 7.51
CA ASP A 6 13.82 -1.16 8.45
C ASP A 6 13.11 -1.99 9.55
N LEU A 7 12.00 -1.48 10.09
CA LEU A 7 11.15 -2.21 11.04
C LEU A 7 10.52 -3.46 10.43
N LEU A 8 10.08 -3.38 9.16
CA LEU A 8 9.47 -4.51 8.46
C LEU A 8 10.52 -5.57 8.07
N HIS A 9 11.72 -5.14 7.67
CA HIS A 9 12.86 -6.02 7.46
C HIS A 9 13.26 -6.74 8.75
N ALA A 10 13.34 -6.03 9.87
CA ALA A 10 13.64 -6.61 11.18
C ALA A 10 12.59 -7.66 11.62
N ARG A 11 11.37 -7.58 11.08
CA ARG A 11 10.28 -8.53 11.33
C ARG A 11 10.20 -9.67 10.31
N ASN A 12 11.19 -9.85 9.44
CA ASN A 12 11.15 -10.81 8.33
C ASN A 12 9.91 -10.61 7.43
N CYS A 13 9.46 -9.36 7.24
CA CYS A 13 8.40 -9.06 6.27
C CYS A 13 9.06 -8.72 4.91
N PRO A 14 9.07 -9.65 3.94
CA PRO A 14 9.81 -9.46 2.68
C PRO A 14 9.08 -8.55 1.67
N LYS A 15 7.81 -8.20 1.91
CA LYS A 15 7.01 -7.37 1.01
C LYS A 15 6.07 -6.46 1.79
N ILE A 16 6.00 -5.21 1.36
CA ILE A 16 5.05 -4.21 1.85
C ILE A 16 3.97 -4.04 0.77
N ASN A 17 2.71 -4.19 1.13
CA ASN A 17 1.57 -3.96 0.23
C ASN A 17 0.60 -2.98 0.89
N PHE A 18 0.22 -1.93 0.16
CA PHE A 18 -0.79 -0.98 0.59
C PHE A 18 -1.65 -0.57 -0.61
N GLN A 19 -2.90 -0.23 -0.33
CA GLN A 19 -3.88 0.13 -1.34
C GLN A 19 -3.98 1.64 -1.44
N ILE A 20 -3.65 2.18 -2.61
CA ILE A 20 -3.82 3.60 -2.94
C ILE A 20 -5.12 3.75 -3.74
N ARG A 21 -5.88 4.82 -3.49
CA ARG A 21 -7.04 5.16 -4.34
C ARG A 21 -6.54 5.52 -5.74
N THR A 22 -7.13 4.89 -6.76
CA THR A 22 -6.80 5.13 -8.18
C THR A 22 -7.03 6.57 -8.65
N SER A 23 -7.84 7.34 -7.91
CA SER A 23 -8.09 8.76 -8.19
C SER A 23 -6.92 9.67 -7.84
N ASN A 24 -5.99 9.24 -6.96
CA ASN A 24 -4.90 10.08 -6.49
C ASN A 24 -3.59 9.77 -7.25
N LYS A 25 -3.47 10.38 -8.44
CA LYS A 25 -2.35 10.13 -9.36
C LYS A 25 -1.02 10.64 -8.81
N ASP A 26 -1.01 11.78 -8.14
CA ASP A 26 0.19 12.35 -7.51
C ASP A 26 0.83 11.40 -6.51
N VAL A 27 0.02 10.73 -5.69
CA VAL A 27 0.49 9.74 -4.71
C VAL A 27 1.03 8.49 -5.41
N ILE A 28 0.39 8.04 -6.49
CA ILE A 28 0.87 6.90 -7.27
C ILE A 28 2.25 7.20 -7.87
N GLU A 29 2.44 8.38 -8.47
CA GLU A 29 3.74 8.77 -9.04
C GLU A 29 4.82 8.94 -7.97
N PHE A 30 4.48 9.50 -6.82
CA PHE A 30 5.38 9.62 -5.69
C PHE A 30 5.91 8.25 -5.22
N TYR A 31 5.02 7.28 -5.01
CA TYR A 31 5.44 5.93 -4.59
C TYR A 31 6.18 5.17 -5.70
N LYS A 32 5.82 5.37 -6.97
CA LYS A 32 6.59 4.86 -8.11
C LYS A 32 8.02 5.37 -8.11
N CYS A 33 8.22 6.66 -7.82
CA CYS A 33 9.57 7.26 -7.74
C CYS A 33 10.42 6.68 -6.61
N ILE A 34 9.78 6.15 -5.56
CA ILE A 34 10.44 5.57 -4.39
C ILE A 34 10.73 4.06 -4.59
N GLY A 35 10.31 3.48 -5.72
CA GLY A 35 10.57 2.08 -6.07
C GLY A 35 9.40 1.12 -5.79
N TYR A 36 8.24 1.64 -5.38
CA TYR A 36 7.03 0.83 -5.27
C TYR A 36 6.41 0.62 -6.66
N SER A 37 6.12 -0.63 -6.98
CA SER A 37 5.45 -1.00 -8.23
C SER A 37 3.97 -1.27 -7.98
N VAL A 38 3.14 -0.91 -8.96
CA VAL A 38 1.73 -1.34 -8.96
C VAL A 38 1.70 -2.78 -9.43
N ASP A 39 1.23 -3.68 -8.56
CA ASP A 39 1.01 -5.09 -8.87
C ASP A 39 -0.33 -5.21 -9.61
N ASP A 40 -0.41 -6.01 -10.67
CA ASP A 40 -1.63 -6.21 -11.49
C ASP A 40 -2.59 -7.18 -10.79
N VAL A 41 -3.04 -6.81 -9.60
CA VAL A 41 -3.90 -7.62 -8.75
C VAL A 41 -5.17 -6.86 -8.39
N PHE A 42 -6.31 -7.54 -8.46
CA PHE A 42 -7.57 -6.97 -8.01
C PHE A 42 -7.62 -7.01 -6.48
N SER A 43 -7.53 -5.82 -5.88
CA SER A 43 -7.83 -5.65 -4.46
C SER A 43 -9.31 -5.92 -4.21
N MET A 44 -9.63 -7.06 -3.59
CA MET A 44 -10.98 -7.43 -3.20
C MET A 44 -11.15 -7.26 -1.70
N GLY A 45 -11.96 -6.27 -1.30
CA GLY A 45 -12.39 -6.09 0.08
C GLY A 45 -13.91 -6.25 0.16
N LYS A 46 -14.40 -7.14 1.03
CA LYS A 46 -15.82 -7.23 1.36
C LYS A 46 -16.02 -6.56 2.71
N ARG A 47 -16.75 -5.43 2.74
CA ARG A 47 -17.21 -4.85 4.00
C ARG A 47 -18.31 -5.75 4.57
N LEU A 48 -18.12 -6.19 5.81
CA LEU A 48 -19.09 -7.03 6.52
C LEU A 48 -20.01 -6.18 7.42
N GLU A 49 -19.57 -4.97 7.78
CA GLU A 49 -20.32 -3.96 8.53
C GLU A 49 -19.97 -2.57 7.96
N GLU A 50 -20.94 -1.66 7.91
CA GLU A 50 -20.70 -0.24 7.61
C GLU A 50 -20.39 0.48 8.93
N ASP A 51 -19.32 1.28 8.98
CA ASP A 51 -19.10 2.22 10.09
C ASP A 51 -20.34 3.12 10.17
N GLY A 52 -21.17 2.86 11.19
CA GLY A 52 -22.37 3.62 11.48
C GLY A 52 -22.03 5.10 11.65
N ALA A 53 -22.87 5.93 11.05
CA ALA A 53 -22.81 7.39 11.03
C ALA A 53 -22.63 8.04 12.41
#